data_AF-X1R1I0-F1
#
_entry.id   AF-X1R1I0-F1
#
_cell.length_a   1.000
_cell.length_b   1.000
_cell.length_c   1.000
_cell.angle_alpha   90.00
_cell.angle_beta   90.00
_cell.angle_gamma   90.00
#
_symmetry.space_group_name_H-M   'P 1'
#
loop_
_entity.id
_entity.type
_entity.pdbx_description
1 polymer ?
#
loop_
_entity_poly.entity_id
_entity_poly.type
_entity_poly.pdbx_seq_one_letter_code
_entity_poly.pdbx_strand_id
1 'polypeptide(L)'
;AIEEQKELKKFEERIKNIGYDEERHLQLNRKIEGLHNAPVERARLEEIEKKIDSLRTALAEWQKNYQQKDLDFKNLEKKIEEIKMELKELPSLKERLTQEEQLLKSDLILREGILEERGGYQSKFEQCLKLKKEKKEMKEELEKSRQDKNIYEKLIMAFGKNGIQALIIENVLPEIEEEANNLLAKLTSNSTQITIESLRDLKSGRLKETLEIKISDELGVRDYELYSGGEAFRIDFSL
;
A
#
# COMPACT_ATOMS: atom_id res chain seq x y z
N ALA A 1 -58.58 -136.14 -50.69
CA ALA A 1 -59.67 -136.60 -49.80
C ALA A 1 -59.18 -137.18 -48.47
N ILE A 2 -58.42 -138.29 -48.40
CA ILE A 2 -57.96 -138.88 -47.13
C ILE A 2 -56.63 -138.27 -46.61
N GLU A 3 -55.75 -137.81 -47.50
CA GLU A 3 -54.48 -137.16 -47.13
C GLU A 3 -54.67 -135.74 -46.56
N GLU A 4 -55.62 -134.98 -47.10
CA GLU A 4 -55.93 -133.62 -46.63
C GLU A 4 -56.50 -133.61 -45.19
N GLN A 5 -57.23 -134.65 -44.78
CA GLN A 5 -57.72 -134.76 -43.39
C GLN A 5 -56.62 -135.13 -42.38
N LYS A 6 -55.54 -135.81 -42.80
CA LYS A 6 -54.38 -136.10 -41.94
C LYS A 6 -53.47 -134.88 -41.77
N GLU A 7 -53.29 -134.11 -42.83
CA GLU A 7 -52.63 -132.80 -42.77
C GLU A 7 -53.39 -131.85 -41.83
N LEU A 8 -54.73 -131.81 -41.93
CA LEU A 8 -55.58 -131.00 -41.05
C LEU A 8 -55.39 -131.36 -39.57
N LYS A 9 -55.39 -132.66 -39.23
CA LYS A 9 -55.15 -133.12 -37.86
C LYS A 9 -53.76 -132.78 -37.33
N LYS A 10 -52.72 -132.84 -38.16
CA LYS A 10 -51.36 -132.43 -37.77
C LYS A 10 -51.27 -130.93 -37.50
N PHE A 11 -51.96 -130.10 -38.27
CA PHE A 11 -52.05 -128.67 -38.02
C PHE A 11 -52.87 -128.36 -36.76
N GLU A 12 -53.97 -129.08 -36.51
CA GLU A 12 -54.77 -128.96 -35.29
C GLU A 12 -53.97 -129.34 -34.03
N GLU A 13 -53.18 -130.42 -34.07
CA GLU A 13 -52.28 -130.79 -32.96
C GLU A 13 -51.16 -129.75 -32.75
N ARG A 14 -50.60 -129.19 -33.82
CA ARG A 14 -49.61 -128.11 -33.72
C ARG A 14 -50.20 -126.84 -33.10
N ILE A 15 -51.42 -126.45 -33.48
CA ILE A 15 -52.11 -125.29 -32.91
C ILE A 15 -52.38 -125.52 -31.42
N LYS A 16 -52.77 -126.73 -31.03
CA LYS A 16 -53.01 -127.08 -29.62
C LYS A 16 -51.73 -127.10 -28.78
N ASN A 17 -50.61 -127.54 -29.34
CA ASN A 17 -49.31 -127.56 -28.65
C ASN A 17 -48.67 -126.17 -28.46
N ILE A 18 -49.11 -125.15 -29.18
CA ILE A 18 -48.59 -123.78 -29.04
C ILE A 18 -49.16 -123.09 -27.78
N GLY A 19 -50.19 -123.64 -27.14
CA GLY A 19 -50.76 -123.08 -25.90
C GLY A 19 -51.28 -121.65 -26.07
N TYR A 20 -51.70 -121.31 -27.30
CA TYR A 20 -52.22 -120.00 -27.65
C TYR A 20 -53.61 -119.82 -27.06
N ASP A 21 -53.71 -118.88 -26.12
CA ASP A 21 -54.95 -118.48 -25.46
C ASP A 21 -55.46 -117.20 -26.14
N GLU A 22 -56.43 -117.38 -27.04
CA GLU A 22 -57.02 -116.31 -27.85
C GLU A 22 -57.73 -115.25 -26.99
N GLU A 23 -58.36 -115.65 -25.89
CA GLU A 23 -59.00 -114.72 -24.95
C GLU A 23 -57.95 -113.85 -24.25
N ARG A 24 -56.84 -114.46 -23.81
CA ARG A 24 -55.75 -113.73 -23.16
C ARG A 24 -55.05 -112.77 -24.12
N HIS A 25 -54.88 -113.15 -25.38
CA HIS A 25 -54.33 -112.29 -26.43
C HIS A 25 -55.26 -111.10 -26.75
N LEU A 26 -56.57 -111.34 -26.89
CA LEU A 26 -57.57 -110.27 -27.08
C LEU A 26 -57.63 -109.32 -25.88
N GLN A 27 -57.55 -109.83 -24.65
CA GLN A 27 -57.48 -109.01 -23.45
C GLN A 27 -56.19 -108.19 -23.37
N LEU A 28 -55.04 -108.75 -23.79
CA LEU A 28 -53.78 -108.01 -23.84
C LEU A 28 -53.83 -106.91 -24.89
N ASN A 29 -54.34 -107.20 -26.09
CA ASN A 29 -54.49 -106.21 -27.15
C ASN A 29 -55.46 -105.09 -26.77
N ARG A 30 -56.60 -105.38 -26.13
CA ARG A 30 -57.49 -104.34 -25.60
C ARG A 30 -56.82 -103.48 -24.53
N LYS A 31 -55.94 -104.06 -23.70
CA LYS A 31 -55.14 -103.29 -22.72
C LYS A 31 -54.09 -102.42 -23.41
N ILE A 32 -53.43 -102.93 -24.45
CA ILE A 32 -52.45 -102.17 -25.24
C ILE A 32 -53.13 -101.03 -26.01
N GLU A 33 -54.28 -101.28 -26.63
CA GLU A 33 -55.12 -100.26 -27.28
C GLU A 33 -55.62 -99.24 -26.26
N GLY A 34 -56.04 -99.65 -25.06
CA GLY A 34 -56.40 -98.73 -23.98
C GLY A 34 -55.24 -97.84 -23.50
N LEU A 35 -53.99 -98.29 -23.68
CA LEU A 35 -52.76 -97.61 -23.27
C LEU A 35 -52.05 -96.89 -24.42
N HIS A 36 -52.63 -96.80 -25.62
CA HIS A 36 -51.98 -96.19 -26.79
C HIS A 36 -51.52 -94.73 -26.56
N ASN A 37 -52.23 -93.97 -25.73
CA ASN A 37 -51.89 -92.58 -25.40
C ASN A 37 -50.91 -92.42 -24.23
N ALA A 38 -50.61 -93.49 -23.48
CA ALA A 38 -49.74 -93.42 -22.31
C ALA A 38 -48.33 -92.87 -22.61
N PRO A 39 -47.68 -93.18 -23.76
CA PRO A 39 -46.38 -92.58 -24.12
C PRO A 39 -46.47 -91.06 -24.37
N VAL A 40 -47.56 -90.58 -24.97
CA VAL A 40 -47.78 -89.15 -25.24
C VAL A 40 -48.02 -88.39 -23.94
N GLU A 41 -48.85 -88.94 -23.06
CA GLU A 41 -49.11 -88.36 -21.73
C GLU A 41 -47.84 -88.36 -20.86
N ARG A 42 -47.01 -89.41 -20.94
CA ARG A 42 -45.70 -89.45 -20.26
C ARG A 42 -44.75 -88.38 -20.81
N ALA A 43 -44.65 -88.21 -22.13
CA ALA A 43 -43.81 -87.18 -22.73
C ALA A 43 -44.27 -85.76 -22.35
N ARG A 44 -45.59 -85.53 -22.28
CA ARG A 44 -46.17 -84.27 -21.79
C ARG A 44 -45.83 -84.02 -20.32
N LEU A 45 -45.92 -85.05 -19.47
CA LEU A 45 -45.55 -84.95 -18.07
C LEU A 45 -44.07 -84.58 -17.91
N GLU A 46 -43.17 -85.25 -18.64
CA GLU A 46 -41.73 -84.98 -18.61
C GLU A 46 -41.40 -83.56 -19.12
N GLU A 47 -42.13 -83.04 -20.12
CA GLU A 47 -41.98 -81.65 -20.58
C GLU A 47 -42.46 -80.64 -19.54
N ILE A 48 -43.59 -80.92 -18.88
CA ILE A 48 -44.13 -80.08 -17.79
C ILE A 48 -43.18 -80.09 -16.60
N GLU A 49 -42.63 -81.24 -16.21
CA GLU A 49 -41.63 -81.34 -15.13
C GLU A 49 -40.38 -80.50 -15.43
N LYS A 50 -39.83 -80.59 -16.65
CA LYS A 50 -38.72 -79.73 -17.08
C LYS A 50 -39.06 -78.24 -17.03
N LYS A 51 -40.29 -77.86 -17.41
CA LYS A 51 -40.77 -76.47 -17.30
C LYS A 51 -40.93 -76.04 -15.85
N ILE A 52 -41.42 -76.90 -14.97
CA ILE A 52 -41.53 -76.61 -13.54
C ILE A 52 -40.15 -76.38 -12.93
N ASP A 53 -39.17 -77.22 -13.27
CA ASP A 53 -37.80 -77.07 -12.77
C ASP A 53 -37.13 -75.78 -13.26
N SER A 54 -37.28 -75.45 -14.55
CA SER A 54 -36.74 -74.18 -15.08
C SER A 54 -37.44 -72.94 -14.51
N LEU A 55 -38.75 -73.03 -14.23
CA LEU A 55 -39.48 -71.96 -13.55
C LEU A 55 -39.06 -71.83 -12.08
N ARG A 56 -38.76 -72.94 -11.40
CA ARG A 56 -38.25 -72.92 -10.02
C ARG A 56 -36.86 -72.29 -9.92
N THR A 57 -35.95 -72.62 -10.86
CA THR A 57 -34.63 -71.99 -10.89
C THR A 57 -34.73 -70.50 -11.20
N ALA A 58 -35.54 -70.11 -12.19
CA ALA A 58 -35.78 -68.71 -12.51
C ALA A 58 -36.37 -67.93 -11.32
N LEU A 59 -37.34 -68.52 -10.61
CA LEU A 59 -37.95 -67.90 -9.43
C LEU A 59 -36.93 -67.71 -8.30
N ALA A 60 -36.06 -68.69 -8.06
CA ALA A 60 -35.00 -68.58 -7.06
C ALA A 60 -33.98 -67.48 -7.42
N GLU A 61 -33.58 -67.38 -8.69
CA GLU A 61 -32.72 -66.30 -9.18
C GLU A 61 -33.37 -64.93 -9.02
N TRP A 62 -34.67 -64.81 -9.35
CA TRP A 62 -35.41 -63.56 -9.24
C TRP A 62 -35.59 -63.14 -7.79
N GLN A 63 -35.86 -64.08 -6.88
CA GLN A 63 -35.91 -63.82 -5.44
C GLN A 63 -34.58 -63.34 -4.90
N LYS A 64 -33.46 -63.96 -5.31
CA LYS A 64 -32.12 -63.52 -4.91
C LYS A 64 -31.81 -62.12 -5.44
N ASN A 65 -32.13 -61.84 -6.70
CA ASN A 65 -31.94 -60.52 -7.30
C ASN A 65 -32.80 -59.46 -6.61
N TYR A 66 -34.05 -59.78 -6.27
CA TYR A 66 -34.94 -58.90 -5.52
C TYR A 66 -34.37 -58.56 -4.14
N GLN A 67 -33.91 -59.57 -3.39
CA GLN A 67 -33.30 -59.36 -2.07
C GLN A 67 -32.06 -58.47 -2.14
N GLN A 68 -31.20 -58.66 -3.15
CA GLN A 68 -30.04 -57.80 -3.35
C GLN A 68 -30.45 -56.36 -3.66
N LYS A 69 -31.43 -56.17 -4.56
CA LYS A 69 -31.92 -54.83 -4.92
C LYS A 69 -32.61 -54.12 -3.75
N ASP A 70 -33.35 -54.85 -2.92
CA ASP A 70 -33.96 -54.29 -1.69
C ASP A 70 -32.89 -53.82 -0.69
N LEU A 71 -31.81 -54.60 -0.53
CA LEU A 71 -30.69 -54.20 0.32
C LEU A 71 -29.97 -52.97 -0.23
N ASP A 72 -29.70 -52.93 -1.54
CA ASP A 72 -29.08 -51.78 -2.21
C ASP A 72 -29.96 -50.53 -2.06
N PHE A 73 -31.28 -50.67 -2.20
CA PHE A 73 -32.24 -49.58 -2.04
C PHE A 73 -32.21 -49.01 -0.62
N LYS A 74 -32.28 -49.86 0.41
CA LYS A 74 -32.18 -49.43 1.82
C LYS A 74 -30.86 -48.73 2.13
N ASN A 75 -29.75 -49.18 1.53
CA ASN A 75 -28.45 -48.53 1.68
C ASN A 75 -28.42 -47.15 1.00
N LEU A 76 -29.03 -47.01 -0.18
CA LEU A 76 -29.16 -45.73 -0.86
C LEU A 76 -30.05 -44.75 -0.07
N GLU A 77 -31.17 -45.21 0.49
CA GLU A 77 -32.02 -44.39 1.35
C GLU A 77 -31.26 -43.85 2.57
N LYS A 78 -30.46 -44.69 3.24
CA LYS A 78 -29.61 -44.25 4.35
C LYS A 78 -28.61 -43.17 3.91
N LYS A 79 -27.91 -43.38 2.80
CA LYS A 79 -26.96 -42.40 2.25
C LYS A 79 -27.64 -41.08 1.88
N ILE A 80 -28.84 -41.14 1.30
CA ILE A 80 -29.63 -39.93 1.00
C ILE A 80 -29.94 -39.17 2.27
N GLU A 81 -30.31 -39.85 3.35
CA GLU A 81 -30.64 -39.19 4.61
C GLU A 81 -29.41 -38.60 5.31
N GLU A 82 -28.27 -39.29 5.27
CA GLU A 82 -26.97 -38.76 5.73
C GLU A 82 -26.60 -37.47 4.98
N ILE A 83 -26.64 -37.49 3.64
CA ILE A 83 -26.33 -36.32 2.81
C ILE A 83 -27.31 -35.17 3.08
N LYS A 84 -28.61 -35.46 3.28
CA LYS A 84 -29.59 -34.42 3.65
C LYS A 84 -29.26 -33.77 4.98
N MET A 85 -28.78 -34.54 5.96
CA MET A 85 -28.37 -33.96 7.25
C MET A 85 -27.16 -33.04 7.08
N GLU A 86 -26.14 -33.45 6.32
CA GLU A 86 -24.98 -32.60 6.02
C GLU A 86 -25.38 -31.32 5.26
N LEU A 87 -26.31 -31.44 4.30
CA LEU A 87 -26.80 -30.29 3.53
C LEU A 87 -27.60 -29.28 4.35
N LYS A 88 -28.16 -29.66 5.51
CA LYS A 88 -28.86 -28.71 6.39
C LYS A 88 -27.94 -27.66 6.99
N GLU A 89 -26.66 -27.97 7.18
CA GLU A 89 -25.69 -27.03 7.76
C GLU A 89 -25.12 -26.06 6.73
N LEU A 90 -25.15 -26.42 5.45
CA LEU A 90 -24.54 -25.66 4.35
C LEU A 90 -25.05 -24.21 4.23
N PRO A 91 -26.36 -23.90 4.35
CA PRO A 91 -26.85 -22.52 4.31
C PRO A 91 -26.25 -21.66 5.44
N SER A 92 -26.21 -22.21 6.66
CA SER A 92 -25.66 -21.49 7.81
C SER A 92 -24.16 -21.23 7.67
N LEU A 93 -23.41 -22.17 7.08
CA LEU A 93 -21.99 -22.01 6.80
C LEU A 93 -21.75 -20.94 5.72
N LYS A 94 -22.58 -20.92 4.68
CA LYS A 94 -22.54 -19.87 3.64
C LYS A 94 -22.84 -18.50 4.21
N GLU A 95 -23.85 -18.37 5.07
CA GLU A 95 -24.18 -17.11 5.73
C GLU A 95 -23.01 -16.61 6.59
N ARG A 96 -22.41 -17.47 7.42
CA ARG A 96 -21.22 -17.12 8.21
C ARG A 96 -20.05 -16.70 7.33
N LEU A 97 -19.76 -17.45 6.27
CA LEU A 97 -18.71 -17.08 5.32
C LEU A 97 -18.96 -15.69 4.73
N THR A 98 -20.18 -15.39 4.29
CA THR A 98 -20.49 -14.07 3.74
C THR A 98 -20.37 -12.95 4.76
N GLN A 99 -20.72 -13.20 6.03
CA GLN A 99 -20.56 -12.22 7.11
C GLN A 99 -19.07 -11.96 7.41
N GLU A 100 -18.27 -13.01 7.53
CA GLU A 100 -16.83 -12.89 7.75
C GLU A 100 -16.12 -12.20 6.57
N GLU A 101 -16.53 -12.48 5.32
CA GLU A 101 -16.02 -11.78 4.14
C GLU A 101 -16.38 -10.27 4.15
N GLN A 102 -17.58 -9.91 4.63
CA GLN A 102 -17.98 -8.51 4.78
C GLN A 102 -17.18 -7.80 5.87
N LEU A 103 -16.97 -8.46 7.02
CA LEU A 103 -16.14 -7.93 8.10
C LEU A 103 -14.70 -7.70 7.62
N LEU A 104 -14.10 -8.71 6.97
CA LEU A 104 -12.76 -8.60 6.42
C LEU A 104 -12.63 -7.43 5.42
N LYS A 105 -13.62 -7.25 4.54
CA LYS A 105 -13.64 -6.10 3.62
C LYS A 105 -13.69 -4.76 4.37
N SER A 106 -14.50 -4.66 5.41
CA SER A 106 -14.59 -3.44 6.21
C SER A 106 -13.29 -3.13 6.97
N ASP A 107 -12.62 -4.15 7.51
CA ASP A 107 -11.34 -4.03 8.19
C ASP A 107 -10.22 -3.60 7.23
N LEU A 108 -10.23 -4.11 5.99
CA LEU A 108 -9.29 -3.70 4.95
C LEU A 108 -9.45 -2.22 4.58
N ILE A 109 -10.68 -1.75 4.39
CA ILE A 109 -10.96 -0.34 4.09
C ILE A 109 -10.51 0.55 5.26
N LEU A 110 -10.82 0.16 6.51
CA LEU A 110 -10.38 0.91 7.69
C LEU A 110 -8.85 0.95 7.80
N ARG A 111 -8.18 -0.18 7.56
CA ARG A 111 -6.72 -0.28 7.56
C ARG A 111 -6.09 0.61 6.49
N GLU A 112 -6.65 0.62 5.28
CA GLU A 112 -6.18 1.49 4.20
C GLU A 112 -6.31 2.97 4.57
N GLY A 113 -7.46 3.37 5.12
CA GLY A 113 -7.66 4.74 5.60
C GLY A 113 -6.66 5.15 6.69
N ILE A 114 -6.43 4.30 7.68
CA ILE A 114 -5.43 4.56 8.74
C ILE A 114 -4.01 4.67 8.16
N LEU A 115 -3.65 3.85 7.17
CA LEU A 115 -2.34 3.91 6.52
C LEU A 115 -2.15 5.21 5.73
N GLU A 116 -3.19 5.67 5.04
CA GLU A 116 -3.19 6.94 4.31
C GLU A 116 -3.03 8.13 5.28
N GLU A 117 -3.83 8.17 6.35
CA GLU A 117 -3.71 9.21 7.38
C GLU A 117 -2.33 9.22 8.02
N ARG A 118 -1.79 8.05 8.36
CA ARG A 118 -0.44 7.92 8.92
C ARG A 118 0.62 8.45 7.94
N GLY A 119 0.49 8.16 6.66
CA GLY A 119 1.35 8.71 5.61
C GLY A 119 1.30 10.23 5.55
N GLY A 120 0.09 10.80 5.62
CA GLY A 120 -0.12 12.24 5.67
C GLY A 120 0.50 12.90 6.90
N TYR A 121 0.35 12.31 8.09
CA TYR A 121 0.97 12.81 9.32
C TYR A 121 2.49 12.69 9.31
N GLN A 122 3.03 11.60 8.76
CA GLN A 122 4.47 11.40 8.62
C GLN A 122 5.10 12.49 7.71
N SER A 123 4.47 12.77 6.56
CA SER A 123 4.94 13.82 5.65
C SER A 123 4.90 15.21 6.29
N LYS A 124 3.82 15.55 7.01
CA LYS A 124 3.72 16.82 7.77
C LYS A 124 4.80 16.92 8.84
N PHE A 125 5.08 15.83 9.55
CA PHE A 125 6.11 15.79 10.58
C PHE A 125 7.51 16.05 9.98
N GLU A 126 7.84 15.40 8.86
CA GLU A 126 9.09 15.62 8.14
C GLU A 126 9.22 17.07 7.65
N GLN A 127 8.14 17.66 7.14
CA GLN A 127 8.10 19.07 6.77
C GLN A 127 8.37 19.99 7.98
N CYS A 128 7.78 19.71 9.13
CA CYS A 128 8.03 20.46 10.37
C CYS A 128 9.51 20.37 10.79
N LEU A 129 10.15 19.20 10.67
CA LEU A 129 11.58 19.06 10.97
C LEU A 129 12.45 19.88 10.01
N LYS A 130 12.11 19.89 8.72
CA LYS A 130 12.81 20.72 7.72
C LYS A 130 12.67 22.21 8.04
N LEU A 131 11.46 22.69 8.28
CA LEU A 131 11.18 24.08 8.64
C LEU A 131 11.88 24.50 9.94
N LYS A 132 12.01 23.59 10.92
CA LYS A 132 12.75 23.84 12.16
C LYS A 132 14.24 24.06 11.89
N LYS A 133 14.83 23.31 10.96
CA LYS A 133 16.22 23.48 10.54
C LYS A 133 16.42 24.80 9.80
N GLU A 134 15.59 25.09 8.80
CA GLU A 134 15.62 26.34 8.03
C GLU A 134 15.46 27.58 8.94
N LYS A 135 14.55 27.52 9.92
CA LYS A 135 14.39 28.59 10.91
C LYS A 135 15.66 28.84 11.74
N LYS A 136 16.40 27.78 12.08
CA LYS A 136 17.65 27.91 12.83
C LYS A 136 18.71 28.61 11.98
N GLU A 137 18.88 28.16 10.74
CA GLU A 137 19.84 28.74 9.78
C GLU A 137 19.53 30.23 9.51
N MET A 138 18.27 30.57 9.21
CA MET A 138 17.85 31.97 9.01
C MET A 138 18.08 32.84 10.26
N LYS A 139 17.91 32.27 11.46
CA LYS A 139 18.17 33.02 12.70
C LYS A 139 19.66 33.32 12.88
N GLU A 140 20.53 32.38 12.53
CA GLU A 140 21.98 32.57 12.58
C GLU A 140 22.43 33.63 11.56
N GLU A 141 21.89 33.60 10.34
CA GLU A 141 22.16 34.62 9.30
C GLU A 141 21.66 36.01 9.69
N LEU A 142 20.48 36.09 10.31
CA LEU A 142 19.92 37.35 10.78
C LEU A 142 20.80 37.98 11.87
N GLU A 143 21.28 37.19 12.83
CA GLU A 143 22.16 37.69 13.89
C GLU A 143 23.50 38.18 13.33
N LYS A 144 24.10 37.46 12.37
CA LYS A 144 25.31 37.92 11.67
C LYS A 144 25.06 39.26 10.96
N SER A 145 23.99 39.34 10.17
CA SER A 145 23.63 40.56 9.45
C SER A 145 23.38 41.76 10.38
N ARG A 146 22.81 41.51 11.57
CA ARG A 146 22.62 42.54 12.60
C ARG A 146 23.95 43.02 13.19
N GLN A 147 24.89 42.11 13.44
CA GLN A 147 26.23 42.46 13.92
C GLN A 147 26.96 43.31 12.87
N ASP A 148 26.94 42.87 11.61
CA ASP A 148 27.58 43.60 10.51
C ASP A 148 26.96 45.00 10.35
N LYS A 149 25.63 45.10 10.40
CA LYS A 149 24.94 46.39 10.36
C LYS A 149 25.41 47.32 11.49
N ASN A 150 25.51 46.82 12.73
CA ASN A 150 25.96 47.62 13.87
C ASN A 150 27.41 48.11 13.68
N ILE A 151 28.28 47.24 13.19
CA ILE A 151 29.67 47.60 12.86
C ILE A 151 29.67 48.71 11.80
N TYR A 152 28.91 48.57 10.71
CA TYR A 152 28.86 49.58 9.66
C TYR A 152 28.27 50.90 10.15
N GLU A 153 27.24 50.90 10.99
CA GLU A 153 26.70 52.12 11.60
C GLU A 153 27.76 52.85 12.44
N LYS A 154 28.55 52.10 13.22
CA LYS A 154 29.67 52.67 13.98
C LYS A 154 30.76 53.22 13.07
N LEU A 155 31.11 52.50 12.00
CA LEU A 155 32.10 52.96 11.03
C LEU A 155 31.63 54.24 10.31
N ILE A 156 30.37 54.32 9.92
CA ILE A 156 29.79 55.52 9.31
C ILE A 156 29.89 56.72 10.25
N MET A 157 29.57 56.54 11.54
CA MET A 157 29.71 57.62 12.53
C MET A 157 31.18 57.99 12.74
N ALA A 158 32.07 57.00 12.90
CA ALA A 158 33.49 57.23 13.12
C ALA A 158 34.19 57.90 11.93
N PHE A 159 33.81 57.58 10.69
CA PHE A 159 34.36 58.21 9.49
C PHE A 159 33.54 59.42 9.00
N GLY A 160 32.49 59.80 9.72
CA GLY A 160 31.69 60.99 9.44
C GLY A 160 32.44 62.28 9.80
N LYS A 161 31.82 63.42 9.45
CA LYS A 161 32.39 64.76 9.67
C LYS A 161 32.77 65.00 11.14
N ASN A 162 31.91 64.58 12.05
CA ASN A 162 32.07 64.77 13.49
C ASN A 162 32.81 63.60 14.18
N GLY A 163 33.42 62.70 13.40
CA GLY A 163 34.12 61.52 13.90
C GLY A 163 35.62 61.74 13.96
N ILE A 164 36.37 60.77 13.44
CA ILE A 164 37.84 60.79 13.32
C ILE A 164 38.31 62.03 12.55
N GLN A 165 37.54 62.51 11.56
CA GLN A 165 37.89 63.73 10.82
C GLN A 165 37.97 64.96 11.74
N ALA A 166 36.94 65.19 12.55
CA ALA A 166 36.93 66.26 13.54
C ALA A 166 38.07 66.07 14.56
N LEU A 167 38.28 64.86 15.08
CA LEU A 167 39.38 64.57 16.02
C LEU A 167 40.76 64.85 15.41
N ILE A 168 40.98 64.54 14.13
CA ILE A 168 42.26 64.85 13.47
C ILE A 168 42.43 66.37 13.38
N ILE A 169 41.40 67.10 12.95
CA ILE A 169 41.45 68.57 12.84
C ILE A 169 41.71 69.20 14.20
N GLU A 170 40.97 68.81 15.23
CA GLU A 170 41.12 69.33 16.61
C GLU A 170 42.54 69.12 17.17
N ASN A 171 43.17 67.97 16.88
CA ASN A 171 44.52 67.69 17.36
C ASN A 171 45.61 68.42 16.56
N VAL A 172 45.43 68.62 15.24
CA VAL A 172 46.46 69.19 14.37
C VAL A 172 46.42 70.72 14.35
N LEU A 173 45.26 71.34 14.55
CA LEU A 173 45.12 72.80 14.49
C LEU A 173 46.05 73.57 15.44
N PRO A 174 46.21 73.20 16.72
CA PRO A 174 47.14 73.89 17.62
C PRO A 174 48.60 73.83 17.14
N GLU A 175 49.01 72.68 16.57
CA GLU A 175 50.36 72.51 16.03
C GLU A 175 50.59 73.40 14.80
N ILE A 176 49.60 73.49 13.90
CA ILE A 176 49.65 74.40 12.74
C ILE A 176 49.70 75.86 13.21
N GLU A 177 48.86 76.25 14.17
CA GLU A 177 48.84 77.61 14.71
C GLU A 177 50.18 77.99 15.36
N GLU A 178 50.77 77.10 16.15
CA GLU A 178 52.07 77.31 16.80
C GLU A 178 53.17 77.50 15.76
N GLU A 179 53.27 76.60 14.77
CA GLU A 179 54.32 76.69 13.75
C GLU A 179 54.14 77.89 12.82
N ALA A 180 52.89 78.21 12.46
CA ALA A 180 52.59 79.41 11.68
C ALA A 180 52.99 80.68 12.43
N ASN A 181 52.68 80.77 13.72
CA ASN A 181 53.11 81.89 14.55
C ASN A 181 54.63 81.97 14.71
N ASN A 182 55.32 80.83 14.83
CA ASN A 182 56.78 80.79 14.87
C ASN A 182 57.43 81.34 13.59
N LEU A 183 56.85 81.04 12.43
CA LEU A 183 57.31 81.58 11.13
C LEU A 183 56.94 83.05 10.98
N LEU A 184 55.71 83.43 11.31
CA LEU A 184 55.21 84.79 11.17
C LEU A 184 55.95 85.78 12.08
N ALA A 185 56.28 85.36 13.31
CA ALA A 185 57.08 86.17 14.24
C ALA A 185 58.43 86.57 13.65
N LYS A 186 59.09 85.66 12.91
CA LYS A 186 60.37 85.94 12.21
C LYS A 186 60.20 86.92 11.05
N LEU A 187 59.05 86.91 10.38
CA LEU A 187 58.77 87.77 9.22
C LEU A 187 58.24 89.16 9.60
N THR A 188 57.64 89.30 10.78
CA THR A 188 56.95 90.52 11.24
C THR A 188 57.61 91.17 12.45
N SER A 189 58.71 90.62 12.95
CA SER A 189 59.32 91.04 14.23
C SER A 189 58.34 90.95 15.40
N ASN A 190 57.53 89.89 15.42
CA ASN A 190 56.56 89.58 16.47
C ASN A 190 55.41 90.61 16.63
N SER A 191 55.10 91.38 15.59
CA SER A 191 53.99 92.34 15.60
C SER A 191 52.65 91.75 15.15
N THR A 192 52.65 90.52 14.61
CA THR A 192 51.47 89.85 14.08
C THR A 192 51.38 88.41 14.59
N GLN A 193 50.19 87.98 14.99
CA GLN A 193 49.89 86.61 15.44
C GLN A 193 48.61 86.10 14.77
N ILE A 194 48.57 84.82 14.43
CA ILE A 194 47.43 84.10 13.86
C ILE A 194 46.77 83.25 14.97
N THR A 195 45.45 83.20 14.96
CA THR A 195 44.64 82.25 15.73
C THR A 195 43.63 81.57 14.81
N ILE A 196 43.51 80.25 14.89
CA ILE A 196 42.58 79.47 14.06
C ILE A 196 41.39 79.03 14.92
N GLU A 197 40.21 79.61 14.65
CA GLU A 197 38.97 79.28 15.32
C GLU A 197 38.26 78.12 14.60
N SER A 198 38.14 77.00 15.31
CA SER A 198 37.50 75.76 14.82
C SER A 198 35.96 75.77 14.90
N LEU A 199 35.40 76.76 15.61
CA LEU A 199 33.96 76.88 15.87
C LEU A 199 33.50 78.32 15.62
N ARG A 200 32.37 78.47 14.93
CA ARG A 200 31.70 79.77 14.74
C ARG A 200 30.26 79.72 15.21
N ASP A 201 29.85 80.76 15.93
CA ASP A 201 28.44 80.98 16.25
C ASP A 201 27.63 81.41 15.03
N LEU A 202 26.61 80.63 14.68
CA LEU A 202 25.59 81.07 13.72
C LEU A 202 24.63 82.04 14.40
N LYS A 203 24.05 82.98 13.63
CA LYS A 203 22.98 83.90 14.07
C LYS A 203 21.75 83.21 14.70
N SER A 204 21.65 81.89 14.53
CA SER A 204 20.62 81.02 15.13
C SER A 204 20.98 80.47 16.52
N GLY A 205 22.14 80.82 17.09
CA GLY A 205 22.63 80.29 18.37
C GLY A 205 23.18 78.86 18.31
N ARG A 206 23.43 78.34 17.10
CA ARG A 206 24.06 77.02 16.88
C ARG A 206 25.52 77.22 16.48
N LEU A 207 26.41 76.46 17.11
CA LEU A 207 27.83 76.37 16.73
C LEU A 207 27.96 75.59 15.41
N LYS A 208 28.78 76.08 14.49
CA LYS A 208 29.15 75.41 13.25
C LYS A 208 30.67 75.23 13.20
N GLU A 209 31.10 74.01 12.93
CA GLU A 209 32.51 73.71 12.64
C GLU A 209 32.97 74.51 11.41
N THR A 210 34.05 75.26 11.57
CA THR A 210 34.69 76.06 10.52
C THR A 210 36.19 76.16 10.78
N LEU A 211 36.92 76.82 9.89
CA LEU A 211 38.34 77.11 10.05
C LEU A 211 38.51 78.60 9.75
N GLU A 212 38.18 79.44 10.74
CA GLU A 212 38.33 80.89 10.61
C GLU A 212 39.71 81.31 11.12
N ILE A 213 40.42 82.10 10.30
CA ILE A 213 41.74 82.62 10.65
C ILE A 213 41.54 84.05 11.15
N LYS A 214 41.85 84.29 12.42
CA LYS A 214 41.89 85.61 13.04
C LYS A 214 43.35 86.06 13.13
N ILE A 215 43.61 87.31 12.80
CA ILE A 215 44.95 87.88 12.91
C ILE A 215 44.91 89.01 13.94
N SER A 216 45.82 88.95 14.90
CA SER A 216 46.07 90.00 15.89
C SER A 216 47.30 90.80 15.48
N ASP A 217 47.15 92.12 15.42
CA ASP A 217 48.24 93.06 15.20
C ASP A 217 48.16 94.27 16.16
N GLU A 218 48.98 95.30 15.91
CA GLU A 218 49.03 96.54 16.70
C GLU A 218 47.70 97.32 16.74
N LEU A 219 46.79 97.11 15.77
CA LEU A 219 45.48 97.74 15.67
C LEU A 219 44.35 96.87 16.25
N GLY A 220 44.65 95.64 16.66
CA GLY A 220 43.71 94.69 17.27
C GLY A 220 43.51 93.42 16.44
N VAL A 221 42.45 92.67 16.78
CA VAL A 221 42.09 91.42 16.08
C VAL A 221 41.19 91.73 14.89
N ARG A 222 41.59 91.31 13.70
CA ARG A 222 40.90 91.57 12.44
C ARG A 222 40.80 90.30 11.60
N ASP A 223 39.80 90.26 10.71
CA ASP A 223 39.61 89.18 9.76
C ASP A 223 40.69 89.23 8.65
N TYR A 224 41.11 88.06 8.16
CA TYR A 224 42.16 87.92 7.14
C TYR A 224 41.91 88.78 5.89
N GLU A 225 40.65 88.93 5.48
CA GLU A 225 40.30 89.69 4.27
C GLU A 225 40.61 91.19 4.36
N LEU A 226 40.95 91.72 5.55
CA LEU A 226 41.23 93.14 5.78
C LEU A 226 42.72 93.52 5.66
N TYR A 227 43.60 92.55 5.39
CA TYR A 227 45.04 92.77 5.28
C TYR A 227 45.47 93.09 3.85
N SER A 228 46.52 93.92 3.71
CA SER A 228 47.06 94.30 2.40
C SER A 228 47.78 93.12 1.73
N GLY A 229 47.95 93.16 0.41
CA GLY A 229 48.55 92.03 -0.34
C GLY A 229 49.95 91.61 0.14
N GLY A 230 50.74 92.54 0.68
CA GLY A 230 52.06 92.22 1.25
C GLY A 230 52.01 91.64 2.67
N GLU A 231 50.98 91.95 3.44
CA GLU A 231 50.72 91.36 4.76
C GLU A 231 50.09 89.97 4.62
N ALA A 232 49.08 89.85 3.76
CA ALA A 232 48.46 88.58 3.39
C ALA A 232 49.51 87.58 2.89
N PHE A 233 50.47 88.01 2.06
CA PHE A 233 51.55 87.13 1.60
C PHE A 233 52.39 86.53 2.75
N ARG A 234 52.68 87.31 3.80
CA ARG A 234 53.45 86.81 4.95
C ARG A 234 52.64 85.82 5.79
N ILE A 235 51.33 86.08 5.93
CA ILE A 235 50.38 85.21 6.63
C ILE A 235 50.21 83.90 5.87
N ASP A 236 50.02 83.96 4.55
CA ASP A 236 49.90 82.79 3.67
C ASP A 236 51.18 81.96 3.65
N PHE A 237 52.36 82.59 3.70
CA PHE A 237 53.63 81.89 3.73
C PHE A 237 53.87 81.15 5.05
N SER A 238 53.29 81.64 6.15
CA SER A 238 53.39 80.98 7.45
C SER A 238 52.42 79.81 7.65
N LEU A 239 51.35 79.70 6.85
CA LEU A 239 50.31 78.66 6.93
C LEU A 239 50.56 77.52 5.94
#